data_AF-A0A179ESP0-F1
#
_entry.id   AF-A0A179ESP0-F1
#
_cell.length_a   1.000
_cell.length_b   1.000
_cell.length_c   1.000
_cell.angle_alpha   90.00
_cell.angle_beta   90.00
_cell.angle_gamma   90.00
#
_symmetry.space_group_name_H-M   'P 1'
#
loop_
_entity.id
_entity.type
_entity.pdbx_description
1 polymer ?
#
loop_
_entity_poly.entity_id
_entity_poly.type
_entity_poly.pdbx_seq_one_letter_code
_entity_poly.pdbx_strand_id
1 'polypeptide(L)' 'MRTITQHFETVIITAYIAKQKIIVERLDHSYAEGLVQPSITPDGFYLDEHFIQWEQISTICLAEQYFHFWKDIVQK' A
#
# COMPACT_ATOMS: atom_id res chain seq x y z
N MET A 1 9.35 -2.18 -15.77
CA MET A 1 8.51 -1.17 -15.08
C MET A 1 7.14 -1.72 -14.71
N ARG A 2 6.35 -2.35 -15.61
CA ARG A 2 5.01 -2.90 -15.27
C ARG A 2 4.95 -3.84 -14.06
N THR A 3 5.93 -4.73 -13.88
CA THR A 3 5.93 -5.73 -12.79
C THR A 3 6.06 -5.10 -11.39
N ILE A 4 6.79 -3.98 -11.28
CA ILE A 4 6.98 -3.27 -9.99
C ILE A 4 5.68 -2.55 -9.63
N THR A 5 5.04 -1.89 -10.60
CA THR A 5 3.71 -1.26 -10.41
C THR A 5 2.66 -2.30 -9.98
N GLN A 6 2.61 -3.46 -10.64
CA GLN A 6 1.69 -4.55 -10.27
C GLN A 6 1.95 -5.10 -8.85
N HIS A 7 3.22 -5.13 -8.43
CA HIS A 7 3.56 -5.52 -7.06
C HIS A 7 3.02 -4.52 -6.04
N PHE A 8 3.21 -3.23 -6.27
CA PHE A 8 2.67 -2.19 -5.39
C PHE A 8 1.14 -2.17 -5.37
N GLU A 9 0.48 -2.29 -6.52
CA GLU A 9 -0.99 -2.40 -6.59
C GLU A 9 -1.51 -3.54 -5.70
N THR A 10 -0.89 -4.72 -5.78
CA THR A 10 -1.27 -5.88 -4.98
C THR A 10 -1.14 -5.58 -3.48
N VAL A 11 0.00 -5.02 -3.07
CA VAL A 11 0.27 -4.67 -1.67
C VAL A 11 -0.73 -3.63 -1.12
N ILE A 12 -1.08 -2.63 -1.93
CA ILE A 12 -2.05 -1.60 -1.53
C ILE A 12 -3.45 -2.19 -1.36
N ILE A 13 -3.88 -3.05 -2.29
CA ILE A 13 -5.19 -3.71 -2.22
C ILE A 13 -5.27 -4.61 -0.98
N THR A 14 -4.23 -5.39 -0.70
CA THR A 14 -4.22 -6.29 0.47
C THR A 14 -4.16 -5.51 1.78
N ALA A 15 -3.42 -4.39 1.84
CA ALA A 15 -3.38 -3.53 3.01
C ALA A 15 -4.74 -2.87 3.29
N TYR A 16 -5.44 -2.44 2.24
CA TYR A 16 -6.81 -1.93 2.32
C TYR A 16 -7.77 -2.97 2.90
N ILE A 17 -7.75 -4.21 2.39
CA ILE A 17 -8.60 -5.31 2.87
C ILE A 17 -8.31 -5.60 4.36
N ALA A 18 -7.04 -5.60 4.75
CA ALA A 18 -6.61 -5.83 6.12
C ALA A 18 -6.88 -4.63 7.06
N LYS A 19 -7.33 -3.48 6.53
CA LYS A 19 -7.53 -2.21 7.24
C LYS A 19 -6.29 -1.78 8.03
N GLN A 20 -5.11 -2.02 7.45
CA GLN A 20 -3.83 -1.73 8.09
C GLN A 20 -3.26 -0.41 7.60
N LYS A 21 -2.60 0.31 8.52
CA LYS A 21 -1.77 1.45 8.14
C LYS A 21 -0.54 0.99 7.37
N ILE A 22 -0.13 1.79 6.41
CA ILE A 22 1.09 1.58 5.64
C ILE A 22 1.96 2.84 5.68
N ILE A 23 3.26 2.65 5.47
CA ILE A 23 4.20 3.73 5.23
C ILE A 23 4.69 3.61 3.79
N VAL A 24 4.58 4.69 3.03
CA VAL A 24 5.03 4.79 1.65
C VAL A 24 6.25 5.70 1.62
N GLU A 25 7.37 5.17 1.16
CA GLU A 25 8.54 5.97 0.81
C GLU A 25 8.45 6.33 -0.68
N ARG A 26 8.58 7.63 -0.97
CA ARG A 26 8.59 8.14 -2.34
C ARG A 26 10.02 8.24 -2.90
N LEU A 27 10.14 8.35 -4.22
CA LEU A 27 11.43 8.48 -4.91
C LEU A 27 12.21 9.74 -4.52
N ASP A 28 11.54 10.77 -3.99
CA ASP A 28 12.14 11.99 -3.45
C ASP A 28 12.56 11.87 -1.98
N HIS A 29 12.50 10.66 -1.41
CA HIS A 29 12.76 10.35 0.00
C HIS A 29 11.78 10.98 0.99
N SER A 30 10.63 11.46 0.52
CA SER A 30 9.53 11.82 1.41
C SER A 30 8.72 10.58 1.82
N TYR A 31 8.10 10.66 3.00
CA TYR A 31 7.30 9.58 3.56
C TYR A 31 5.86 10.02 3.75
N ALA A 32 4.93 9.11 3.48
CA ALA A 32 3.51 9.24 3.80
C ALA A 32 3.05 8.02 4.59
N GLU A 33 2.36 8.23 5.71
CA GLU A 33 1.79 7.17 6.53
C GLU A 33 0.28 7.38 6.64
N GLY A 34 -0.51 6.30 6.51
CA GLY A 34 -1.97 6.40 6.64
C GLY A 34 -2.70 5.12 6.29
N LEU A 35 -4.02 5.23 6.17
CA LEU A 35 -4.89 4.15 5.70
C LEU A 35 -5.19 4.31 4.22
N VAL A 36 -5.12 3.20 3.48
CA VAL A 36 -5.53 3.16 2.08
C VAL A 36 -7.03 3.41 2.00
N GLN A 37 -7.44 4.35 1.16
CA GLN A 37 -8.84 4.66 0.88
C GLN A 37 -9.38 3.80 -0.28
N PRO A 38 -10.70 3.60 -0.38
CA PRO A 38 -11.32 2.80 -1.45
C PRO A 38 -11.09 3.35 -2.88
N SER A 39 -10.68 4.61 -3.01
CA SER A 39 -10.46 5.30 -4.28
C SER A 39 -9.09 4.96 -4.90
N ILE A 40 -8.88 3.69 -5.24
CA ILE A 40 -7.70 3.20 -5.98
C ILE A 40 -7.98 3.31 -7.49
N THR A 41 -7.06 3.91 -8.24
CA THR A 41 -7.19 4.18 -9.69
C THR A 41 -6.00 3.61 -10.46
N PRO A 42 -6.06 3.57 -11.80
CA PRO A 42 -4.90 3.18 -12.62
C PRO A 42 -3.66 4.06 -12.43
N ASP A 43 -3.83 5.30 -11.93
CA ASP A 43 -2.74 6.26 -11.77
C ASP A 43 -2.15 6.27 -10.35
N GLY A 44 -2.91 5.79 -9.36
CA GLY A 44 -2.48 5.82 -7.97
C GLY A 44 -3.56 5.41 -6.99
N PHE A 45 -3.41 5.86 -5.75
CA PHE A 45 -4.38 5.64 -4.69
C PHE A 45 -4.34 6.78 -3.68
N TYR A 46 -5.38 6.84 -2.84
CA TYR A 46 -5.42 7.77 -1.72
C TYR A 46 -4.94 7.08 -0.43
N LEU A 47 -4.01 7.73 0.26
CA LEU A 47 -3.56 7.42 1.60
C LEU A 47 -4.06 8.53 2.52
N ASP A 48 -5.06 8.22 3.34
CA ASP A 48 -5.92 9.20 4.00
C ASP A 48 -6.40 10.27 2.99
N GLU A 49 -6.02 11.54 3.14
CA GLU A 49 -6.43 12.63 2.24
C GLU A 49 -5.43 12.90 1.10
N HIS A 50 -4.33 12.14 1.01
CA HIS A 50 -3.24 12.39 0.06
C HIS A 50 -3.25 11.40 -1.09
N PHE A 51 -3.28 11.91 -2.32
CA PHE A 51 -3.10 11.08 -3.51
C PHE A 51 -1.63 10.74 -3.73
N ILE A 52 -1.33 9.47 -3.98
CA ILE A 52 0.01 8.95 -4.26
C ILE A 52 -0.01 8.27 -5.64
N GLN A 53 0.83 8.74 -6.56
CA GLN A 53 0.96 8.11 -7.88
C GLN A 53 1.87 6.88 -7.80
N TRP A 54 1.56 5.85 -8.57
CA TRP A 54 2.36 4.61 -8.58
C TRP A 54 3.83 4.84 -8.91
N GLU A 55 4.10 5.75 -9.85
CA GLU A 55 5.44 6.10 -10.32
C GLU A 55 6.28 6.86 -9.29
N GLN A 56 5.66 7.39 -8.23
CA GLN A 56 6.36 8.08 -7.16
C GLN A 56 6.86 7.14 -6.07
N ILE A 57 6.46 5.87 -6.08
CA ILE A 57 6.74 4.93 -4.98
C ILE A 57 8.13 4.33 -5.15
N SER A 58 8.95 4.48 -4.10
CA SER A 58 10.21 3.78 -3.94
C SER A 58 10.00 2.44 -3.24
N THR A 59 9.32 2.46 -2.09
CA THR A 59 9.08 1.29 -1.23
C THR A 59 7.78 1.44 -0.44
N ILE A 60 7.16 0.32 -0.07
CA ILE A 60 6.03 0.26 0.85
C ILE A 60 6.42 -0.59 2.06
N CYS A 61 6.26 -0.04 3.26
CA CYS A 61 6.50 -0.72 4.52
C CYS A 61 5.16 -1.07 5.18
N LEU A 62 5.04 -2.33 5.59
CA LEU A 62 3.86 -2.89 6.25
C LEU A 62 4.16 -3.18 7.72
N ALA A 63 3.23 -2.88 8.61
CA ALA A 63 3.34 -3.26 10.02
C ALA A 63 3.26 -4.79 10.20
N GLU A 64 3.85 -5.32 11.27
CA GLU A 64 3.81 -6.75 11.60
C GLU A 64 2.38 -7.32 11.67
N GLN A 65 1.43 -6.48 12.12
CA GLN A 65 0.00 -6.78 12.21
C GLN A 65 -0.62 -7.20 10.87
N TYR A 66 -0.12 -6.68 9.75
CA TYR A 66 -0.53 -7.11 8.40
C TYR A 66 -0.22 -8.60 8.17
N PHE A 67 0.96 -9.06 8.57
CA PHE A 67 1.37 -10.45 8.36
C PHE A 67 0.59 -11.42 9.27
N HIS A 68 0.23 -10.98 10.48
CA HIS A 68 -0.66 -11.75 11.35
C HIS A 68 -2.05 -11.93 10.75
N PHE A 69 -2.64 -10.86 10.18
CA PHE A 69 -3.95 -10.94 9.51
C PHE A 69 -3.97 -12.01 8.40
N TRP A 70 -2.94 -12.04 7.55
CA TRP A 70 -2.89 -13.01 6.45
C TRP A 70 -2.60 -14.43 6.93
N LYS A 71 -1.79 -14.59 7.97
CA LYS A 71 -1.55 -15.89 8.58
C LYS A 71 -2.87 -16.53 9.06
N ASP A 72 -3.73 -15.76 9.70
CA ASP A 72 -5.02 -16.24 10.21
C ASP A 72 -6.02 -16.63 9.09
N ILE A 73 -5.91 -16.00 7.91
CA ILE A 73 -6.74 -16.31 6.75
C ILE A 73 -6.25 -17.57 6.03
N VAL A 74 -4.94 -17.69 5.82
CA VAL A 74 -4.33 -18.78 5.03
C VAL A 74 -4.28 -20.09 5.83
N GLN A 75 -4.29 -20.04 7.16
CA GLN A 75 -4.28 -21.23 8.01
C GLN A 75 -5.67 -21.81 8.33
N LYS A 76 -6.74 -21.28 7.73
CA LYS A 76 -8.10 -21.86 7.77
C LYS A 76 -8.36 -22.71 6.54
#